data_AF-A0A7S2W9W4-F1
#
_entry.id   AF-A0A7S2W9W4-F1
#
_cell.length_a   1.000
_cell.length_b   1.000
_cell.length_c   1.000
_cell.angle_alpha   90.00
_cell.angle_beta   90.00
_cell.angle_gamma   90.00
#
_symmetry.space_group_name_H-M   'P 1'
#
loop_
_entity.id
_entity.type
_entity.pdbx_description
1 polymer ?
#
loop_
_entity_poly.entity_id
_entity_poly.type
_entity_poly.pdbx_seq_one_letter_code
_entity_poly.pdbx_strand_id
1 'polypeptide(L)'
;YWMEAGLMRCMFTHKLTTPEHWNMLMQPTRYTKDEMAYDLIVGNETEVTPSYDPHCVYDVSGGCHPVKIISAEKLVQTTTGPDEGVKIASVLKGKPGVKDYLIAEETWNCIWTELILKKKGLKTFIDREETSEQDYNFGEEMLTHMVLELDRLISKYSDQEWSWRLTAQDLVELLEEHRALIQEELDQVRSGERSLGDFALLGPETREKLATDSSYSNSTVSEFKTKFRRFDFRESEEHLLNARRDRFKRASRQMQQRSKSLKESNSKHIAD
;
A
#
# COMPACT_ATOMS: atom_id res chain seq x y z
N TYR A 1 -8.63 9.24 -3.66
CA TYR A 1 -7.34 9.81 -4.11
C TYR A 1 -7.16 9.66 -5.62
N TRP A 2 -6.75 8.48 -6.13
CA TRP A 2 -6.48 8.32 -7.57
C TRP A 2 -7.74 8.39 -8.44
N MET A 3 -8.85 7.75 -8.04
CA MET A 3 -10.14 7.87 -8.74
C MET A 3 -10.61 9.33 -8.88
N GLU A 4 -10.23 10.19 -7.94
CA GLU A 4 -10.65 11.60 -7.86
C GLU A 4 -9.65 12.57 -8.50
N ALA A 5 -8.89 12.14 -9.51
CA ALA A 5 -7.95 12.99 -10.24
C ALA A 5 -6.81 13.59 -9.39
N GLY A 6 -6.47 12.96 -8.25
CA GLY A 6 -5.49 13.51 -7.32
C GLY A 6 -6.05 14.62 -6.41
N LEU A 7 -7.37 14.66 -6.21
CA LEU A 7 -8.00 15.52 -5.21
C LEU A 7 -7.40 15.23 -3.82
N MET A 8 -6.91 16.29 -3.17
CA MET A 8 -6.29 16.21 -1.86
C MET A 8 -7.36 15.95 -0.79
N ARG A 9 -7.24 14.82 -0.12
CA ARG A 9 -8.09 14.44 1.02
C ARG A 9 -7.23 13.91 2.15
N CYS A 10 -7.65 14.13 3.39
CA CYS A 10 -7.01 13.46 4.52
C CYS A 10 -7.23 11.95 4.39
N MET A 11 -6.16 11.15 4.46
CA MET A 11 -6.25 9.70 4.31
C MET A 11 -7.03 9.01 5.43
N PHE A 12 -7.12 9.65 6.60
CA PHE A 12 -7.79 9.09 7.78
C PHE A 12 -9.26 9.48 7.89
N THR A 13 -9.61 10.72 7.52
CA THR A 13 -10.98 11.25 7.67
C THR A 13 -11.73 11.37 6.35
N HIS A 14 -11.02 11.24 5.21
CA HIS A 14 -11.53 11.46 3.85
C HIS A 14 -12.12 12.85 3.56
N LYS A 15 -12.00 13.80 4.50
CA LYS A 15 -12.34 15.21 4.30
C LYS A 15 -11.38 15.87 3.32
N LEU A 16 -11.85 16.89 2.60
CA LEU A 16 -10.99 17.77 1.79
C LEU A 16 -9.92 18.37 2.68
N THR A 17 -8.70 18.49 2.18
CA THR A 17 -7.58 18.98 2.99
C THR A 17 -6.78 20.06 2.29
N THR A 18 -6.05 20.85 3.07
CA THR A 18 -5.14 21.86 2.54
C THR A 18 -3.85 21.23 1.97
N PRO A 19 -3.15 21.90 1.04
CA PRO A 19 -1.86 21.45 0.53
C PRO A 19 -0.79 21.27 1.62
N GLU A 20 -0.84 22.09 2.67
CA GLU A 20 0.08 21.99 3.81
C GLU A 20 -0.12 20.67 4.57
N HIS A 21 -1.36 20.38 4.97
CA HIS A 21 -1.67 19.13 5.65
C HIS A 21 -1.41 17.91 4.74
N TRP A 22 -1.70 18.02 3.44
CA TRP A 22 -1.36 16.99 2.46
C TRP A 22 0.16 16.69 2.42
N ASN A 23 1.00 17.72 2.39
CA ASN A 23 2.45 17.55 2.39
C ASN A 23 2.98 16.88 3.65
N MET A 24 2.33 17.10 4.80
CA MET A 24 2.65 16.40 6.04
C MET A 24 2.30 14.91 5.94
N LEU A 25 1.10 14.60 5.42
CA LEU A 25 0.65 13.23 5.19
C LEU A 25 1.57 12.44 4.24
N MET A 26 2.20 13.11 3.27
CA MET A 26 3.18 12.50 2.37
C MET A 26 4.57 12.31 2.99
N GLN A 27 4.77 12.72 4.25
CA GLN A 27 6.02 12.57 5.01
C GLN A 27 5.82 11.73 6.28
N PRO A 28 5.38 10.45 6.17
CA PRO A 28 5.03 9.62 7.33
C PRO A 28 6.21 9.33 8.27
N THR A 29 7.45 9.56 7.83
CA THR A 29 8.66 9.40 8.67
C THR A 29 9.01 10.64 9.48
N ARG A 30 8.29 11.75 9.29
CA ARG A 30 8.57 13.04 9.93
C ARG A 30 7.54 13.43 10.97
N TYR A 31 6.29 13.01 10.77
CA TYR A 31 5.17 13.39 11.61
C TYR A 31 4.42 12.13 12.07
N THR A 32 4.04 12.12 13.33
CA THR A 32 3.17 11.08 13.88
C THR A 32 1.71 11.31 13.47
N LYS A 33 0.88 10.27 13.60
CA LYS A 33 -0.56 10.35 13.28
C LYS A 33 -1.25 11.47 14.07
N ASP A 34 -0.93 11.62 15.34
CA ASP A 34 -1.56 12.60 16.23
C ASP A 34 -1.12 14.03 15.89
N GLU A 35 0.13 14.22 15.46
CA GLU A 35 0.63 15.51 14.97
C GLU A 35 -0.01 15.91 13.64
N MET A 36 -0.50 14.93 12.86
CA MET A 36 -1.22 15.13 11.60
C MET A 36 -2.74 15.02 11.78
N ALA A 37 -3.25 15.18 13.00
CA ALA A 37 -4.68 15.14 13.24
C ALA A 37 -5.38 16.28 12.46
N TYR A 38 -6.45 15.93 11.74
CA TYR A 38 -7.11 16.85 10.82
C TYR A 38 -7.64 18.10 11.53
N ASP A 39 -8.23 17.90 12.71
CA ASP A 39 -8.77 18.94 13.57
C ASP A 39 -7.68 19.87 14.14
N LEU A 40 -6.45 19.38 14.29
CA LEU A 40 -5.32 20.20 14.74
C LEU A 40 -4.80 21.14 13.63
N ILE A 41 -4.70 20.63 12.40
CA ILE A 41 -4.05 21.37 11.30
C ILE A 41 -5.05 22.15 10.46
N VAL A 42 -6.16 21.53 10.09
CA VAL A 42 -7.18 22.13 9.24
C VAL A 42 -8.28 22.76 10.09
N GLY A 43 -8.70 22.08 11.15
CA GLY A 43 -9.86 22.47 11.97
C GLY A 43 -11.16 21.91 11.43
N ASN A 44 -12.07 21.50 12.33
CA ASN A 44 -13.33 20.86 11.95
C ASN A 44 -14.36 21.83 11.33
N GLU A 45 -14.24 23.12 11.62
CA GLU A 45 -15.16 24.17 11.13
C GLU A 45 -14.62 24.90 9.89
N THR A 46 -13.40 24.57 9.47
CA THR A 46 -12.76 25.24 8.33
C THR A 46 -13.32 24.69 7.03
N GLU A 47 -13.93 25.57 6.23
CA GLU A 47 -14.31 25.24 4.86
C GLU A 47 -13.07 25.20 3.97
N VAL A 48 -12.77 24.03 3.42
CA VAL A 48 -11.60 23.81 2.57
C VAL A 48 -12.02 23.78 1.12
N THR A 49 -11.52 24.71 0.32
CA THR A 49 -11.65 24.66 -1.15
C THR A 49 -10.90 23.46 -1.73
N PRO A 50 -11.50 22.71 -2.68
CA PRO A 50 -10.83 21.61 -3.36
C PRO A 50 -9.48 22.00 -3.97
N SER A 51 -8.43 21.24 -3.65
CA SER A 51 -7.11 21.36 -4.27
C SER A 51 -6.61 20.00 -4.76
N TYR A 52 -5.78 20.01 -5.80
CA TYR A 52 -5.28 18.80 -6.46
C TYR A 52 -3.77 18.71 -6.36
N ASP A 53 -3.25 17.48 -6.29
CA ASP A 53 -1.81 17.22 -6.30
C ASP A 53 -1.13 17.88 -7.51
N PRO A 54 -0.14 18.77 -7.30
CA PRO A 54 0.61 19.40 -8.39
C PRO A 54 1.22 18.39 -9.37
N HIS A 55 1.66 17.22 -8.90
CA HIS A 55 2.20 16.18 -9.80
C HIS A 55 1.15 15.70 -10.79
N CYS A 56 -0.11 15.65 -10.40
CA CYS A 56 -1.22 15.30 -11.29
C CYS A 56 -1.47 16.35 -12.37
N VAL A 57 -1.11 17.61 -12.12
CA VAL A 57 -1.28 18.71 -13.07
C VAL A 57 -0.09 18.82 -14.01
N TYR A 58 1.13 18.67 -13.48
CA TYR A 58 2.36 18.99 -14.21
C TYR A 58 3.11 17.78 -14.76
N ASP A 59 3.02 16.62 -14.09
CA ASP A 59 3.90 15.48 -14.40
C ASP A 59 3.16 14.35 -15.11
N VAL A 60 1.85 14.20 -14.87
CA VAL A 60 1.04 13.11 -15.41
C VAL A 60 0.24 13.57 -16.62
N SER A 61 0.64 13.12 -17.81
CA SER A 61 -0.08 13.38 -19.07
C SER A 61 -1.51 12.81 -19.02
N GLY A 62 -2.51 13.69 -19.10
CA GLY A 62 -3.93 13.33 -18.99
C GLY A 62 -4.49 13.36 -17.57
N GLY A 63 -3.69 13.83 -16.60
CA GLY A 63 -4.07 13.92 -15.20
C GLY A 63 -3.99 12.59 -14.45
N CYS A 64 -4.27 12.62 -13.16
CA CYS A 64 -4.25 11.43 -12.29
C CYS A 64 -5.53 10.61 -12.35
N HIS A 65 -6.26 10.62 -13.47
CA HIS A 65 -7.39 9.72 -13.62
C HIS A 65 -6.90 8.30 -13.94
N PRO A 66 -7.46 7.27 -13.30
CA PRO A 66 -7.13 5.90 -13.63
C PRO A 66 -7.57 5.59 -15.05
N VAL A 67 -6.66 5.02 -15.82
CA VAL A 67 -6.91 4.63 -17.22
C VAL A 67 -7.49 3.22 -17.29
N LYS A 68 -7.06 2.34 -16.38
CA LYS A 68 -7.50 0.95 -16.32
C LYS A 68 -7.37 0.43 -14.89
N ILE A 69 -8.28 -0.46 -14.50
CA ILE A 69 -8.20 -1.21 -13.24
C ILE A 69 -7.74 -2.64 -13.57
N ILE A 70 -6.77 -3.12 -12.82
CA ILE A 70 -6.13 -4.43 -12.99
C ILE A 70 -6.08 -5.10 -11.61
N SER A 71 -6.51 -6.35 -11.51
CA SER A 71 -6.42 -7.13 -10.27
C SER A 71 -5.22 -8.07 -10.31
N ALA A 72 -4.40 -8.03 -9.27
CA ALA A 72 -3.26 -8.93 -9.13
C ALA A 72 -3.71 -10.36 -8.83
N GLU A 73 -4.83 -10.50 -8.11
CA GLU A 73 -5.46 -11.75 -7.72
C GLU A 73 -6.02 -12.47 -8.95
N LYS A 74 -6.73 -11.73 -9.82
CA LYS A 74 -7.20 -12.27 -11.11
C LYS A 74 -6.03 -12.56 -12.05
N LEU A 75 -4.96 -11.74 -12.03
CA LEU A 75 -3.79 -11.94 -12.91
C LEU A 75 -3.12 -13.31 -12.73
N VAL A 76 -3.12 -13.86 -11.52
CA VAL A 76 -2.48 -15.16 -11.23
C VAL A 76 -3.41 -16.37 -11.48
N GLN A 77 -4.70 -16.13 -11.70
CA GLN A 77 -5.67 -17.19 -11.96
C GLN A 77 -5.60 -17.66 -13.42
N THR A 78 -5.80 -18.95 -13.65
CA THR A 78 -5.72 -19.54 -15.00
C THR A 78 -6.81 -19.07 -15.95
N THR A 79 -7.99 -18.74 -15.42
CA THR A 79 -9.18 -18.40 -16.19
C THR A 79 -9.29 -16.91 -16.49
N THR A 80 -8.95 -16.05 -15.55
CA THR A 80 -9.07 -14.58 -15.65
C THR A 80 -7.73 -13.88 -15.91
N GLY A 81 -6.61 -14.54 -15.62
CA GLY A 81 -5.28 -13.98 -15.75
C GLY A 81 -4.86 -13.53 -17.14
N PRO A 82 -5.15 -14.29 -18.22
CA PRO A 82 -4.86 -13.84 -19.58
C PRO A 82 -5.49 -12.48 -19.91
N ASP A 83 -6.72 -12.24 -19.48
CA ASP A 83 -7.44 -10.99 -19.72
C ASP A 83 -6.81 -9.82 -18.95
N GLU A 84 -6.41 -10.04 -17.69
CA GLU A 84 -5.64 -9.06 -16.91
C GLU A 84 -4.28 -8.75 -17.56
N GLY A 85 -3.62 -9.76 -18.12
CA GLY A 85 -2.38 -9.60 -18.89
C GLY A 85 -2.56 -8.70 -20.12
N VAL A 86 -3.67 -8.88 -20.84
CA VAL A 86 -4.05 -8.03 -21.97
C VAL A 86 -4.34 -6.60 -21.51
N LYS A 87 -5.02 -6.40 -20.37
CA LYS A 87 -5.24 -5.05 -19.80
C LYS A 87 -3.91 -4.34 -19.54
N ILE A 88 -2.92 -5.01 -18.94
CA ILE A 88 -1.58 -4.44 -18.71
C ILE A 88 -0.93 -4.02 -20.03
N ALA A 89 -0.89 -4.93 -21.01
CA ALA A 89 -0.25 -4.65 -22.29
C ALA A 89 -0.95 -3.51 -23.05
N SER A 90 -2.28 -3.43 -22.97
CA SER A 90 -3.06 -2.34 -23.55
C SER A 90 -2.72 -0.97 -22.97
N VAL A 91 -2.43 -0.88 -21.67
CA VAL A 91 -2.02 0.37 -20.99
C VAL A 91 -0.63 0.82 -21.45
N LEU A 92 0.26 -0.14 -21.70
CA LEU A 92 1.63 0.11 -22.16
C LEU A 92 1.71 0.44 -23.65
N LYS A 93 0.72 0.02 -24.44
CA LYS A 93 0.68 0.22 -25.89
C LYS A 93 0.79 1.70 -26.25
N GLY A 94 1.78 2.01 -27.09
CA GLY A 94 2.02 3.37 -27.59
C GLY A 94 2.64 4.34 -26.57
N LYS A 95 3.00 3.90 -25.35
CA LYS A 95 3.62 4.77 -24.35
C LYS A 95 5.11 5.02 -24.66
N PRO A 96 5.61 6.26 -24.47
CA PRO A 96 7.03 6.57 -24.64
C PRO A 96 7.91 5.66 -23.78
N GLY A 97 9.04 5.21 -24.33
CA GLY A 97 9.98 4.31 -23.64
C GLY A 97 9.61 2.83 -23.66
N VAL A 98 8.35 2.46 -23.93
CA VAL A 98 7.91 1.05 -24.02
C VAL A 98 7.40 0.69 -25.42
N LYS A 99 6.88 1.66 -26.19
CA LYS A 99 6.27 1.45 -27.51
C LYS A 99 7.13 0.64 -28.49
N ASP A 100 8.45 0.80 -28.45
CA ASP A 100 9.38 0.17 -29.40
C ASP A 100 9.76 -1.26 -28.97
N TYR A 101 9.45 -1.63 -27.71
CA TYR A 101 9.75 -2.93 -27.12
C TYR A 101 8.50 -3.79 -26.91
N LEU A 102 7.30 -3.21 -27.02
CA LEU A 102 6.06 -3.95 -26.86
C LEU A 102 5.85 -4.86 -28.07
N ILE A 103 5.80 -6.16 -27.82
CA ILE A 103 5.57 -7.17 -28.85
C ILE A 103 4.10 -7.22 -29.29
N ALA A 104 3.85 -7.88 -30.43
CA ALA A 104 2.55 -7.92 -31.09
C ALA A 104 1.45 -8.56 -30.20
N GLU A 105 0.20 -8.14 -30.38
CA GLU A 105 -0.90 -8.46 -29.46
C GLU A 105 -1.16 -9.96 -29.33
N GLU A 106 -0.98 -10.70 -30.42
CA GLU A 106 -1.12 -12.15 -30.48
C GLU A 106 -0.15 -12.90 -29.55
N THR A 107 0.91 -12.24 -29.08
CA THR A 107 1.94 -12.83 -28.21
C THR A 107 1.74 -12.52 -26.73
N TRP A 108 0.81 -11.64 -26.35
CA TRP A 108 0.62 -11.23 -24.95
C TRP A 108 0.19 -12.39 -24.06
N ASN A 109 -0.71 -13.25 -24.53
CA ASN A 109 -1.11 -14.45 -23.80
C ASN A 109 0.06 -15.44 -23.63
N CYS A 110 0.95 -15.52 -24.63
CA CYS A 110 2.16 -16.34 -24.53
C CYS A 110 3.10 -15.81 -23.44
N ILE A 111 3.32 -14.49 -23.37
CA ILE A 111 4.10 -13.88 -22.27
C ILE A 111 3.49 -14.26 -20.93
N TRP A 112 2.18 -14.06 -20.75
CA TRP A 112 1.52 -14.35 -19.49
C TRP A 112 1.68 -15.82 -19.10
N THR A 113 1.51 -16.74 -20.05
CA THR A 113 1.71 -18.18 -19.83
C THR A 113 3.14 -18.51 -19.40
N GLU A 114 4.14 -17.92 -20.05
CA GLU A 114 5.56 -18.16 -19.72
C GLU A 114 5.95 -17.57 -18.35
N LEU A 115 5.46 -16.37 -18.03
CA LEU A 115 5.83 -15.67 -16.79
C LEU A 115 5.05 -16.17 -15.57
N ILE A 116 3.74 -16.35 -15.70
CA ILE A 116 2.85 -16.66 -14.57
C ILE A 116 2.70 -18.18 -14.39
N LEU A 117 2.26 -18.91 -15.43
CA LEU A 117 2.03 -20.36 -15.31
C LEU A 117 3.33 -21.16 -15.28
N LYS A 118 4.27 -20.85 -16.17
CA LYS A 118 5.56 -21.56 -16.24
C LYS A 118 6.62 -20.97 -15.32
N LYS A 119 6.30 -19.89 -14.59
CA LYS A 119 7.17 -19.26 -13.59
C LYS A 119 8.58 -18.95 -14.11
N LYS A 120 8.71 -18.56 -15.39
CA LYS A 120 10.02 -18.21 -15.98
C LYS A 120 10.49 -16.80 -15.62
N GLY A 121 9.67 -16.04 -14.89
CA GLY A 121 10.02 -14.73 -14.36
C GLY A 121 11.02 -14.81 -13.21
N LEU A 122 11.40 -13.64 -12.69
CA LEU A 122 12.12 -13.55 -11.42
C LEU A 122 11.26 -14.18 -10.33
N LYS A 123 11.82 -15.09 -9.54
CA LYS A 123 11.13 -15.64 -8.37
C LYS A 123 10.72 -14.51 -7.45
N THR A 124 9.43 -14.40 -7.19
CA THR A 124 8.88 -13.41 -6.25
C THR A 124 8.60 -14.07 -4.90
N PHE A 125 8.08 -13.30 -3.95
CA PHE A 125 7.66 -13.84 -2.66
C PHE A 125 6.56 -14.91 -2.79
N ILE A 126 5.75 -14.86 -3.85
CA ILE A 126 4.69 -15.84 -4.18
C ILE A 126 5.28 -17.21 -4.57
N ASP A 127 6.53 -17.24 -5.03
CA ASP A 127 7.24 -18.47 -5.41
C ASP A 127 7.99 -19.13 -4.25
N ARG A 128 7.79 -18.64 -3.02
CA ARG A 128 8.41 -19.20 -1.81
C ARG A 128 7.56 -20.37 -1.31
N GLU A 129 8.11 -21.59 -1.41
CA GLU A 129 7.46 -22.84 -0.99
C GLU A 129 7.23 -22.95 0.54
N GLU A 130 7.89 -22.12 1.36
CA GLU A 130 7.94 -22.27 2.83
C GLU A 130 7.25 -21.16 3.62
N THR A 131 6.89 -20.05 3.00
CA THR A 131 5.93 -19.13 3.62
C THR A 131 4.56 -19.61 3.20
N SER A 132 3.96 -20.50 4.00
CA SER A 132 2.51 -20.38 4.15
C SER A 132 2.28 -18.89 4.41
N GLU A 133 1.33 -18.28 3.72
CA GLU A 133 0.69 -17.12 4.31
C GLU A 133 0.41 -17.56 5.74
N GLN A 134 1.18 -17.06 6.71
CA GLN A 134 0.80 -17.27 8.09
C GLN A 134 -0.55 -16.62 8.10
N ASP A 135 -1.62 -17.43 8.11
CA ASP A 135 -2.99 -16.98 8.02
C ASP A 135 -3.14 -15.91 9.10
N TYR A 136 -3.00 -14.65 8.68
CA TYR A 136 -3.10 -13.52 9.57
C TYR A 136 -4.59 -13.40 9.81
N ASN A 137 -5.08 -14.16 10.77
CA ASN A 137 -6.49 -14.13 11.11
C ASN A 137 -6.77 -12.75 11.70
N PHE A 138 -7.71 -12.03 11.11
CA PHE A 138 -8.13 -10.74 11.62
C PHE A 138 -9.21 -10.95 12.69
N GLY A 139 -9.15 -10.15 13.76
CA GLY A 139 -10.21 -10.12 14.75
C GLY A 139 -11.52 -9.60 14.17
N GLU A 140 -12.64 -9.96 14.79
CA GLU A 140 -13.99 -9.53 14.38
C GLU A 140 -14.10 -8.01 14.18
N GLU A 141 -13.49 -7.22 15.07
CA GLU A 141 -13.46 -5.75 15.00
C GLU A 141 -12.82 -5.27 13.70
N MET A 142 -11.64 -5.82 13.36
CA MET A 142 -10.91 -5.42 12.16
C MET A 142 -11.67 -5.82 10.89
N LEU A 143 -12.19 -7.04 10.83
CA LEU A 143 -12.99 -7.52 9.71
C LEU A 143 -14.26 -6.67 9.52
N THR A 144 -14.93 -6.29 10.61
CA THR A 144 -16.08 -5.40 10.56
C THR A 144 -15.72 -4.02 9.98
N HIS A 145 -14.60 -3.44 10.41
CA HIS A 145 -14.12 -2.17 9.84
C HIS A 145 -13.74 -2.29 8.36
N MET A 146 -13.14 -3.40 7.95
CA MET A 146 -12.82 -3.66 6.54
C MET A 146 -14.10 -3.74 5.70
N VAL A 147 -15.13 -4.47 6.16
CA VAL A 147 -16.43 -4.53 5.46
C VAL A 147 -17.07 -3.16 5.34
N LEU A 148 -17.09 -2.36 6.42
CA LEU A 148 -17.67 -1.01 6.40
C LEU A 148 -16.94 -0.08 5.43
N GLU A 149 -15.61 -0.15 5.36
CA GLU A 149 -14.84 0.64 4.40
C GLU A 149 -15.08 0.19 2.95
N LEU A 150 -15.21 -1.11 2.71
CA LEU A 150 -15.58 -1.63 1.38
C LEU A 150 -17.00 -1.17 0.98
N ASP A 151 -17.99 -1.29 1.87
CA ASP A 151 -19.36 -0.82 1.63
C ASP A 151 -19.40 0.69 1.32
N ARG A 152 -18.58 1.48 2.02
CA ARG A 152 -18.43 2.91 1.74
C ARG A 152 -17.87 3.19 0.35
N LEU A 153 -16.83 2.45 -0.07
CA LEU A 153 -16.21 2.62 -1.39
C LEU A 153 -17.11 2.14 -2.52
N ILE A 154 -17.78 0.99 -2.35
CA ILE A 154 -18.77 0.45 -3.28
C ILE A 154 -19.88 1.47 -3.48
N SER A 155 -20.49 1.95 -2.38
CA SER A 155 -21.56 2.95 -2.45
C SER A 155 -21.11 4.20 -3.21
N LYS A 156 -19.94 4.76 -2.85
CA LYS A 156 -19.40 5.96 -3.49
C LYS A 156 -19.19 5.79 -5.00
N TYR A 157 -18.59 4.69 -5.44
CA TYR A 157 -18.24 4.52 -6.86
C TYR A 157 -19.39 3.94 -7.71
N SER A 158 -20.44 3.43 -7.07
CA SER A 158 -21.71 3.07 -7.70
C SER A 158 -22.66 4.27 -7.86
N ASP A 159 -22.40 5.39 -7.18
CA ASP A 159 -23.21 6.61 -7.34
C ASP A 159 -23.20 7.14 -8.77
N GLN A 160 -24.26 7.87 -9.14
CA GLN A 160 -24.47 8.41 -10.49
C GLN A 160 -23.30 9.27 -11.01
N GLU A 161 -22.56 9.92 -10.11
CA GLU A 161 -21.37 10.71 -10.46
C GLU A 161 -20.24 9.84 -11.05
N TRP A 162 -20.16 8.56 -10.66
CA TRP A 162 -19.04 7.67 -10.95
C TRP A 162 -19.42 6.51 -11.87
N SER A 163 -20.62 5.98 -11.74
CA SER A 163 -21.06 4.74 -12.38
C SER A 163 -21.07 4.77 -13.91
N TRP A 164 -21.03 5.93 -14.55
CA TRP A 164 -20.88 6.03 -16.00
C TRP A 164 -19.44 5.74 -16.49
N ARG A 165 -18.44 5.76 -15.60
CA ARG A 165 -17.04 5.47 -15.93
C ARG A 165 -16.79 3.96 -15.85
N LEU A 166 -16.29 3.37 -16.94
CA LEU A 166 -15.90 1.95 -16.96
C LEU A 166 -14.89 1.60 -15.85
N THR A 167 -13.95 2.50 -15.53
CA THR A 167 -12.98 2.25 -14.45
C THR A 167 -13.61 2.24 -13.06
N ALA A 168 -14.72 2.96 -12.85
CA ALA A 168 -15.46 2.88 -11.59
C ALA A 168 -16.24 1.57 -11.51
N GLN A 169 -16.85 1.13 -12.61
CA GLN A 169 -17.53 -0.17 -12.69
C GLN A 169 -16.56 -1.32 -12.44
N ASP A 170 -15.42 -1.34 -13.14
CA ASP A 170 -14.35 -2.35 -12.96
C ASP A 170 -13.85 -2.37 -11.51
N LEU A 171 -13.75 -1.21 -10.85
CA LEU A 171 -13.34 -1.11 -9.45
C LEU A 171 -14.40 -1.66 -8.50
N VAL A 172 -15.68 -1.30 -8.70
CA VAL A 172 -16.80 -1.78 -7.87
C VAL A 172 -16.89 -3.30 -7.94
N GLU A 173 -16.77 -3.90 -9.11
CA GLU A 173 -16.76 -5.37 -9.28
C GLU A 173 -15.71 -6.03 -8.38
N LEU A 174 -14.47 -5.52 -8.39
CA LEU A 174 -13.39 -6.05 -7.54
C LEU A 174 -13.65 -5.83 -6.05
N LEU A 175 -14.22 -4.68 -5.68
CA LEU A 175 -14.56 -4.38 -4.30
C LEU A 175 -15.69 -5.29 -3.78
N GLU A 176 -16.69 -5.58 -4.60
CA GLU A 176 -17.79 -6.50 -4.26
C GLU A 176 -17.29 -7.93 -4.04
N GLU A 177 -16.39 -8.42 -4.92
CA GLU A 177 -15.74 -9.72 -4.74
C GLU A 177 -14.94 -9.78 -3.43
N HIS A 178 -14.12 -8.76 -3.16
CA HIS A 178 -13.32 -8.72 -1.93
C HIS A 178 -14.19 -8.60 -0.68
N ARG A 179 -15.27 -7.82 -0.75
CA ARG A 179 -16.24 -7.67 0.34
C ARG A 179 -16.93 -8.99 0.66
N ALA A 180 -17.26 -9.81 -0.34
CA ALA A 180 -17.81 -11.14 -0.12
C ALA A 180 -16.83 -12.07 0.63
N LEU A 181 -15.56 -12.07 0.24
CA LEU A 181 -14.52 -12.87 0.91
C LEU A 181 -14.30 -12.46 2.37
N ILE A 182 -14.22 -11.15 2.65
CA ILE A 182 -14.06 -10.66 4.02
C ILE A 182 -15.32 -10.92 4.86
N GLN A 183 -16.51 -10.80 4.26
CA GLN A 183 -17.75 -11.12 4.96
C GLN A 183 -17.80 -12.59 5.37
N GLU A 184 -17.39 -13.50 4.48
CA GLU A 184 -17.28 -14.92 4.80
C GLU A 184 -16.29 -15.17 5.95
N GLU A 185 -15.11 -14.53 5.92
CA GLU A 185 -14.15 -14.63 7.02
C GLU A 185 -14.74 -14.09 8.34
N LEU A 186 -15.45 -12.96 8.30
CA LEU A 186 -16.12 -12.38 9.47
C LEU A 186 -17.17 -13.35 10.05
N ASP A 187 -17.95 -13.99 9.19
CA ASP A 187 -18.99 -14.94 9.61
C ASP A 187 -18.37 -16.21 10.23
N GLN A 188 -17.25 -16.69 9.69
CA GLN A 188 -16.47 -17.81 10.25
C GLN A 188 -15.85 -17.47 11.62
N VAL A 189 -15.35 -16.24 11.80
CA VAL A 189 -14.82 -15.78 13.09
C VAL A 189 -15.95 -15.65 14.12
N ARG A 190 -17.11 -15.12 13.72
CA ARG A 190 -18.29 -15.00 14.59
C ARG A 190 -18.91 -16.34 14.98
N SER A 191 -18.93 -17.30 14.07
CA SER A 191 -19.44 -18.66 14.33
C SER A 191 -18.48 -19.50 15.16
N GLY A 192 -17.21 -19.07 15.29
CA GLY A 192 -16.14 -19.82 15.94
C GLY A 192 -15.57 -20.94 15.08
N GLU A 193 -15.95 -21.02 13.79
CA GLU A 193 -15.37 -21.95 12.82
C GLU A 193 -13.88 -21.64 12.57
N ARG A 194 -13.53 -20.35 12.57
CA ARG A 194 -12.14 -19.88 12.48
C ARG A 194 -11.64 -19.46 13.86
N SER A 195 -10.66 -20.19 14.40
CA SER A 195 -10.07 -19.86 15.70
C SER A 195 -9.02 -18.76 15.59
N LEU A 196 -9.16 -17.75 16.44
CA LEU A 196 -8.15 -16.70 16.59
C LEU A 196 -7.02 -17.23 17.46
N GLY A 197 -5.89 -17.58 16.84
CA GLY A 197 -4.68 -18.01 17.55
C GLY A 197 -3.82 -16.84 18.05
N ASP A 198 -2.69 -17.15 18.68
CA ASP A 198 -1.76 -16.17 19.27
C ASP A 198 -1.15 -15.18 18.27
N PHE A 199 -1.20 -15.50 16.97
CA PHE A 199 -0.71 -14.66 15.88
C PHE A 199 -1.82 -13.85 15.19
N ALA A 200 -3.06 -13.91 15.68
CA ALA A 200 -4.17 -13.15 15.13
C ALA A 200 -3.92 -11.64 15.27
N LEU A 201 -4.30 -10.89 14.24
CA LEU A 201 -4.30 -9.44 14.26
C LEU A 201 -5.57 -8.97 14.97
N LEU A 202 -5.44 -8.75 16.27
CA LEU A 202 -6.54 -8.36 17.14
C LEU A 202 -6.63 -6.84 17.27
N GLY A 203 -7.85 -6.31 17.15
CA GLY A 203 -8.16 -4.92 17.50
C GLY A 203 -8.15 -4.67 19.01
N PRO A 204 -8.12 -3.41 19.47
CA PRO A 204 -8.09 -3.05 20.88
C PRO A 204 -9.22 -3.68 21.70
N GLU A 205 -10.45 -3.71 21.16
CA GLU A 205 -11.61 -4.25 21.90
C GLU A 205 -11.52 -5.77 22.02
N THR A 206 -11.10 -6.46 20.95
CA THR A 206 -10.91 -7.91 20.98
C THR A 206 -9.78 -8.29 21.95
N ARG A 207 -8.70 -7.50 22.02
CA ARG A 207 -7.60 -7.72 22.99
C ARG A 207 -8.07 -7.55 24.43
N GLU A 208 -8.89 -6.54 24.70
CA GLU A 208 -9.42 -6.28 26.03
C GLU A 208 -10.36 -7.41 26.49
N LYS A 209 -11.27 -7.87 25.60
CA LYS A 209 -12.16 -9.01 25.88
C LYS A 209 -11.38 -10.29 26.20
N LEU A 210 -10.37 -10.62 25.40
CA LEU A 210 -9.53 -11.80 25.66
C LEU A 210 -8.72 -11.68 26.95
N ALA A 211 -8.25 -10.48 27.30
CA ALA A 211 -7.55 -10.22 28.55
C ALA A 211 -8.45 -10.35 29.78
N THR A 212 -9.74 -10.00 29.66
CA THR A 212 -10.73 -10.19 30.74
C THR A 212 -11.15 -11.65 30.88
N ASP A 213 -11.19 -12.42 29.79
CA ASP A 213 -11.53 -13.84 29.80
C ASP A 213 -10.34 -14.71 30.28
N SER A 214 -9.10 -14.25 30.10
CA SER A 214 -7.87 -14.98 30.48
C SER A 214 -7.49 -14.90 31.97
N SER A 215 -8.44 -15.11 32.89
CA SER A 215 -8.08 -15.48 34.29
C SER A 215 -7.56 -16.93 34.41
N TYR A 216 -7.35 -17.61 33.28
CA TYR A 216 -6.84 -18.98 33.19
C TYR A 216 -5.38 -19.03 32.69
N SER A 217 -4.49 -19.42 33.60
CA SER A 217 -3.05 -19.75 33.48
C SER A 217 -2.03 -18.59 33.49
N ASN A 218 -1.56 -18.32 34.72
CA ASN A 218 -0.42 -17.44 35.05
C ASN A 218 0.97 -18.00 34.67
N SER A 219 1.09 -18.98 33.77
CA SER A 219 2.40 -19.59 33.44
C SER A 219 3.06 -19.06 32.16
N THR A 220 2.30 -18.51 31.21
CA THR A 220 2.84 -18.02 29.92
C THR A 220 3.10 -16.50 29.90
N VAL A 221 2.48 -15.73 30.80
CA VAL A 221 2.61 -14.26 30.87
C VAL A 221 4.03 -13.81 31.26
N SER A 222 4.76 -14.62 32.04
CA SER A 222 6.15 -14.31 32.44
C SER A 222 7.13 -14.45 31.27
N GLU A 223 6.93 -15.40 30.38
CA GLU A 223 7.78 -15.57 29.18
C GLU A 223 7.41 -14.54 28.10
N PHE A 224 6.12 -14.19 27.99
CA PHE A 224 5.62 -13.17 27.06
C PHE A 224 6.12 -11.74 27.36
N LYS A 225 6.19 -11.33 28.64
CA LYS A 225 6.75 -10.02 29.01
C LYS A 225 8.22 -9.84 28.63
N THR A 226 8.94 -10.93 28.41
CA THR A 226 10.36 -10.91 28.08
C THR A 226 10.61 -10.90 26.56
N LYS A 227 9.68 -11.43 25.76
CA LYS A 227 9.77 -11.45 24.28
C LYS A 227 9.08 -10.26 23.59
N PHE A 228 8.00 -9.73 24.16
CA PHE A 228 7.29 -8.55 23.61
C PHE A 228 7.77 -7.20 24.17
N ARG A 229 8.72 -7.19 25.12
CA ARG A 229 9.55 -6.00 25.38
C ARG A 229 10.57 -5.88 24.26
N ARG A 230 10.18 -5.14 23.20
CA ARG A 230 10.96 -4.53 22.11
C ARG A 230 10.41 -4.85 20.71
N PHE A 231 9.15 -4.52 20.49
CA PHE A 231 8.80 -3.85 19.23
C PHE A 231 8.13 -2.53 19.57
N ASP A 232 8.88 -1.70 20.31
CA ASP A 232 8.51 -0.33 20.55
C ASP A 232 8.79 0.41 19.23
N PHE A 233 7.72 0.73 18.48
CA PHE A 233 7.81 1.38 17.17
C PHE A 233 8.73 2.63 17.21
N ARG A 234 8.80 3.29 18.38
CA ARG A 234 9.71 4.40 18.67
C ARG A 234 11.20 4.06 18.61
N GLU A 235 11.64 2.94 19.21
CA GLU A 235 13.06 2.53 19.16
C GLU A 235 13.44 2.10 17.74
N SER A 236 12.54 1.42 17.03
CA SER A 236 12.69 1.04 15.62
C SER A 236 12.88 2.26 14.72
N GLU A 237 12.06 3.29 14.88
CA GLU A 237 12.15 4.53 14.12
C GLU A 237 13.44 5.30 14.40
N GLU A 238 13.86 5.40 15.66
CA GLU A 238 15.12 6.06 16.02
C GLU A 238 16.33 5.30 15.44
N HIS A 239 16.29 3.97 15.46
CA HIS A 239 17.33 3.12 14.87
C HIS A 239 17.38 3.26 13.33
N LEU A 240 16.22 3.35 12.67
CA LEU A 240 16.12 3.58 11.23
C LEU A 240 16.58 5.00 10.83
N LEU A 241 16.21 6.01 11.61
CA LEU A 241 16.65 7.40 11.43
C LEU A 241 18.16 7.54 11.61
N ASN A 242 18.73 6.91 12.63
CA ASN A 242 20.18 6.88 12.85
C ASN A 242 20.91 6.13 11.73
N ALA A 243 20.39 4.97 11.31
CA ALA A 243 20.94 4.23 10.17
C ALA A 243 20.89 5.04 8.87
N ARG A 244 19.83 5.82 8.65
CA ARG A 244 19.70 6.73 7.49
C ARG A 244 20.69 7.88 7.58
N ARG A 245 20.85 8.50 8.75
CA ARG A 245 21.82 9.58 9.02
C ARG A 245 23.25 9.12 8.76
N ASP A 246 23.57 7.88 9.14
CA ASP A 246 24.88 7.29 8.90
C ASP A 246 25.13 6.95 7.43
N ARG A 247 24.12 6.48 6.69
CA ARG A 247 24.23 6.31 5.23
C ARG A 247 24.50 7.63 4.53
N PHE A 248 23.81 8.71 4.92
CA PHE A 248 24.06 10.04 4.38
C PHE A 248 25.46 10.55 4.70
N LYS A 249 25.95 10.36 5.94
CA LYS A 249 27.33 10.72 6.32
C LYS A 249 28.36 9.95 5.50
N ARG A 250 28.15 8.64 5.26
CA ARG A 250 29.05 7.82 4.43
C ARG A 250 29.05 8.26 2.97
N ALA A 251 27.87 8.51 2.39
CA ALA A 251 27.73 8.99 1.03
C ALA A 251 28.40 10.37 0.83
N SER A 252 28.21 11.28 1.79
CA SER A 252 28.85 12.61 1.77
C SER A 252 30.37 12.51 1.85
N ARG A 253 30.92 11.65 2.72
CA ARG A 253 32.37 11.40 2.80
C ARG A 253 32.92 10.81 1.50
N GLN A 254 32.22 9.86 0.88
CA GLN A 254 32.61 9.30 -0.42
C GLN A 254 32.60 10.35 -1.54
N MET A 255 31.58 11.22 -1.59
CA MET A 255 31.56 12.33 -2.57
C MET A 255 32.71 13.32 -2.34
N GLN A 256 33.01 13.67 -1.09
CA GLN A 256 34.14 14.54 -0.77
C GLN A 256 35.47 13.90 -1.19
N GLN A 257 35.67 12.61 -0.91
CA GLN A 257 36.86 11.87 -1.34
C GLN A 257 36.99 11.81 -2.86
N ARG A 258 35.90 11.53 -3.59
CA ARG A 258 35.88 11.56 -5.06
C ARG A 258 36.23 12.95 -5.60
N SER A 259 35.67 14.01 -5.01
CA SER A 259 35.97 15.39 -5.43
C SER A 259 37.44 15.77 -5.20
N LYS A 260 38.06 15.28 -4.11
CA LYS A 260 39.48 15.51 -3.82
C LYS A 260 40.36 14.74 -4.80
N SER A 261 40.04 13.46 -5.07
CA SER A 261 40.75 12.64 -6.05
C SER A 261 40.68 13.22 -7.46
N LEU A 262 39.51 13.76 -7.88
CA LEU A 262 39.34 14.44 -9.16
C LEU A 262 40.14 15.76 -9.27
N LYS A 263 40.26 16.50 -8.17
CA LYS A 263 41.09 17.71 -8.12
C LYS A 263 42.59 17.37 -8.16
N GLU A 264 43.00 16.30 -7.50
CA GLU A 264 44.39 15.81 -7.54
C GLU A 264 44.77 15.22 -8.91
N SER A 265 43.86 14.51 -9.59
CA SER A 265 44.10 14.02 -10.95
C SER A 265 44.21 15.17 -11.96
N ASN A 266 43.36 16.18 -11.85
CA ASN A 266 43.42 17.35 -12.73
C ASN A 266 44.66 18.23 -12.44
N SER A 267 45.13 18.30 -11.20
CA SER A 267 46.35 19.04 -10.87
C SER A 267 47.62 18.35 -11.38
N LYS A 268 47.63 17.01 -11.53
CA LYS A 268 48.73 16.28 -12.15
C LYS A 268 48.75 16.44 -13.67
N HIS A 269 47.59 16.57 -14.30
CA HIS A 269 47.48 16.73 -15.75
C HIS A 269 47.85 18.13 -16.28
N ILE A 270 48.03 19.12 -15.39
CA ILE A 270 48.42 20.50 -15.73
C ILE A 270 49.93 20.73 -15.47
N ALA A 271 50.63 19.77 -14.86
CA ALA A 271 52.05 19.88 -14.50
C ALA A 271 53.01 19.09 -15.41
N ASP A 272 52.48 18.37 -16.40
CA ASP A 272 53.21 17.73 -17.52
C ASP A 272 52.85 18.43 -18.84
#